data_AF-A0A2N9WQT4-F1
#
_entry.id   AF-A0A2N9WQT4-F1
#
_cell.length_a   1.000
_cell.length_b   1.000
_cell.length_c   1.000
_cell.angle_alpha   90.00
_cell.angle_beta   90.00
_cell.angle_gamma   90.00
#
_symmetry.space_group_name_H-M   'P 1'
#
loop_
_entity.id
_entity.type
_entity.pdbx_description
1 polymer ?
#
loop_
_entity_poly.entity_id
_entity_poly.type
_entity_poly.pdbx_seq_one_letter_code
_entity_poly.pdbx_strand_id
1 'polypeptide(L)'
;MMAFKNLYQLLSLKPTASHLDIVNAMKKAAQQQTISLEDLKLCKQVLLNEELRKKYNSRLFIEYPELLEVPPKPKESEEVKPLPPKKAGRNKKKLYLILAIIVAMVIFGAIAYSKYNSLASEAKEAVRKILLRPESATFYDIRIHFNTNNKKIYVCGKVVAKVLDGYYSGKETFVYAPHIKQAVVIHKKKPWFLQDELKSSIAYKIGCLNDDPAKLGKQLSLFMDHAHEYGALKWLEFSASDKVEQAKLDKRLVELKTIVEAELQAISIYEQSDKE
;
A
#
# COMPACT_ATOMS: atom_id res chain seq x y z
N MET A 1 -20.58 -30.16 19.39
CA MET A 1 -19.87 -29.11 18.61
C MET A 1 -20.77 -27.88 18.59
N MET A 2 -20.29 -26.73 19.06
CA MET A 2 -21.08 -25.48 18.99
C MET A 2 -21.03 -24.95 17.56
N ALA A 3 -22.20 -24.68 16.96
CA ALA A 3 -22.32 -24.07 15.65
C ALA A 3 -21.58 -22.73 15.65
N PHE A 4 -20.80 -22.48 14.60
CA PHE A 4 -20.13 -21.19 14.40
C PHE A 4 -21.18 -20.09 14.26
N LYS A 5 -21.08 -19.05 15.09
CA LYS A 5 -22.13 -18.05 15.28
C LYS A 5 -21.73 -16.75 14.59
N ASN A 6 -22.63 -16.16 13.81
CA ASN A 6 -22.43 -14.86 13.16
C ASN A 6 -22.63 -13.70 14.17
N LEU A 7 -21.53 -13.14 14.67
CA LEU A 7 -21.53 -12.07 15.68
C LEU A 7 -22.07 -10.75 15.14
N TYR A 8 -21.95 -10.49 13.83
CA TYR A 8 -22.52 -9.29 13.22
C TYR A 8 -24.04 -9.36 13.16
N GLN A 9 -24.59 -10.53 12.86
CA GLN A 9 -26.04 -10.75 12.85
C GLN A 9 -26.66 -10.54 14.23
N LEU A 10 -25.98 -10.95 15.31
CA LEU A 10 -26.42 -10.69 16.69
C LEU A 10 -26.56 -9.19 16.99
N LEU A 11 -25.71 -8.37 16.37
CA LEU A 11 -25.74 -6.92 16.51
C LEU A 11 -26.58 -6.21 15.43
N SER A 12 -27.26 -6.97 14.57
CA SER A 12 -27.95 -6.45 13.36
C SER A 12 -27.03 -5.59 12.47
N LEU A 13 -25.76 -5.96 12.38
CA LEU A 13 -24.72 -5.28 11.61
C LEU A 13 -24.26 -6.11 10.41
N LYS A 14 -23.66 -5.42 9.44
CA LYS A 14 -22.92 -6.07 8.35
C LYS A 14 -21.45 -6.31 8.77
N PRO A 15 -20.76 -7.33 8.23
CA PRO A 15 -19.33 -7.55 8.50
C PRO A 15 -18.43 -6.35 8.17
N THR A 16 -18.89 -5.45 7.31
CA THR A 16 -18.24 -4.18 6.91
C THR A 16 -18.46 -3.01 7.89
N ALA A 17 -19.21 -3.18 8.99
CA ALA A 17 -19.51 -2.12 9.94
C ALA A 17 -18.25 -1.47 10.54
N SER A 18 -18.25 -0.16 10.75
CA SER A 18 -17.09 0.52 11.34
C SER A 18 -16.91 0.13 12.82
N HIS A 19 -15.73 0.39 13.39
CA HIS A 19 -15.48 0.14 14.81
C HIS A 19 -16.48 0.91 15.70
N LEU A 20 -16.78 2.17 15.35
CA LEU A 20 -17.73 3.00 16.06
C LEU A 20 -19.16 2.44 15.98
N ASP A 21 -19.57 1.90 14.82
CA ASP A 21 -20.88 1.29 14.64
C ASP A 21 -21.05 0.03 15.50
N ILE A 22 -19.99 -0.77 15.64
CA ILE A 22 -19.98 -1.97 16.49
C ILE A 22 -20.13 -1.59 17.96
N VAL A 23 -19.37 -0.59 18.42
CA VAL A 23 -19.47 -0.09 19.80
C VAL A 23 -20.88 0.43 20.09
N ASN A 24 -21.44 1.22 19.17
CA ASN A 24 -22.78 1.78 19.33
C ASN A 24 -23.87 0.69 19.29
N ALA A 25 -23.76 -0.29 18.39
CA ALA A 25 -24.68 -1.41 18.30
C ALA A 25 -24.63 -2.31 19.54
N MET A 26 -23.43 -2.57 20.08
CA MET A 26 -23.28 -3.30 21.34
C MET A 26 -23.91 -2.54 22.51
N LYS A 27 -23.70 -1.23 22.60
CA LYS A 27 -24.31 -0.39 23.63
C LYS A 27 -25.84 -0.43 23.55
N LYS A 28 -26.37 -0.33 22.33
CA LYS A 28 -27.81 -0.40 22.07
C LYS A 28 -28.38 -1.79 22.39
N ALA A 29 -27.69 -2.87 21.99
CA ALA A 29 -28.11 -4.24 22.26
C ALA A 29 -28.08 -4.57 23.76
N ALA A 30 -27.11 -4.04 24.51
CA ALA A 30 -27.06 -4.14 25.97
C ALA A 30 -28.24 -3.41 26.63
N GLN A 31 -28.54 -2.18 26.18
CA GLN A 31 -29.64 -1.37 26.71
C GLN A 31 -31.01 -1.97 26.41
N GLN A 32 -31.17 -2.59 25.24
CA GLN A 32 -32.42 -3.19 24.79
C GLN A 32 -32.54 -4.68 25.16
N GLN A 33 -31.53 -5.25 25.82
CA GLN A 33 -31.45 -6.68 26.19
C GLN A 33 -31.74 -7.64 25.01
N THR A 34 -31.31 -7.26 23.80
CA THR A 34 -31.60 -8.05 22.58
C THR A 34 -30.61 -9.19 22.37
N ILE A 35 -29.53 -9.27 23.17
CA ILE A 35 -28.53 -10.34 23.13
C ILE A 35 -28.14 -10.77 24.56
N SER A 36 -27.69 -12.02 24.71
CA SER A 36 -27.20 -12.56 25.99
C SER A 36 -25.90 -11.88 26.44
N LEU A 37 -25.61 -11.93 27.74
CA LEU A 37 -24.36 -11.40 28.31
C LEU A 37 -23.12 -12.14 27.79
N GLU A 38 -23.24 -13.46 27.58
CA GLU A 38 -22.20 -14.32 27.04
C GLU A 38 -21.87 -13.92 25.59
N ASP A 39 -22.89 -13.71 24.76
CA ASP A 39 -22.71 -13.27 23.38
C ASP A 39 -22.15 -11.85 23.29
N LEU A 40 -22.56 -10.96 24.19
CA LEU A 40 -22.07 -9.59 24.23
C LEU A 40 -20.57 -9.53 24.62
N LYS A 41 -20.13 -10.40 25.55
CA LYS A 41 -18.70 -10.58 25.87
C LYS A 41 -17.92 -11.08 24.67
N LEU A 42 -18.46 -12.06 23.94
CA LEU A 42 -17.83 -12.61 22.74
C LEU A 42 -17.70 -11.55 21.63
N CYS A 43 -18.76 -10.76 21.38
CA CYS A 43 -18.72 -9.62 20.47
C CYS A 43 -17.65 -8.60 20.88
N LYS A 44 -17.52 -8.31 22.18
CA LYS A 44 -16.48 -7.39 22.68
C LYS A 44 -15.07 -7.91 22.39
N GLN A 45 -14.81 -9.16 22.72
CA GLN A 45 -13.47 -9.76 22.59
C GLN A 45 -13.06 -9.89 21.12
N VAL A 46 -13.99 -10.33 20.25
CA VAL A 46 -13.68 -10.66 18.86
C VAL A 46 -13.82 -9.44 17.93
N LEU A 47 -14.89 -8.64 18.05
CA LEU A 47 -15.20 -7.58 17.08
C LEU A 47 -14.52 -6.24 17.40
N LEU A 48 -14.18 -5.96 18.66
CA LEU A 48 -13.46 -4.73 19.01
C LEU A 48 -11.95 -4.86 18.91
N ASN A 49 -11.41 -6.08 18.89
CA ASN A 49 -10.00 -6.32 18.62
C ASN A 49 -9.78 -6.51 17.11
N GLU A 50 -8.99 -5.63 16.48
CA GLU A 50 -8.83 -5.63 15.02
C GLU A 50 -8.22 -6.94 14.47
N GLU A 51 -7.27 -7.52 15.20
CA GLU A 51 -6.61 -8.77 14.77
C GLU A 51 -7.55 -9.98 14.88
N LEU A 52 -8.30 -10.07 15.99
CA LEU A 52 -9.30 -11.13 16.18
C LEU A 52 -10.46 -10.98 15.20
N ARG A 53 -10.89 -9.74 14.94
CA ARG A 53 -11.93 -9.43 13.95
C ARG A 53 -11.53 -9.86 12.54
N LYS A 54 -10.27 -9.62 12.14
CA LYS A 54 -9.76 -10.07 10.83
C LYS A 54 -9.77 -11.60 10.71
N LYS A 55 -9.27 -12.32 11.73
CA LYS A 55 -9.29 -13.80 11.77
C LYS A 55 -10.72 -14.36 11.79
N TYR A 56 -11.61 -13.72 12.53
CA TYR A 56 -13.02 -14.08 12.59
C TYR A 56 -13.71 -13.86 11.24
N ASN A 57 -13.48 -12.71 10.59
CA ASN A 57 -14.04 -12.40 9.27
C ASN A 57 -13.57 -13.39 8.20
N SER A 58 -12.29 -13.78 8.20
CA SER A 58 -11.81 -14.79 7.26
C SER A 58 -12.55 -16.12 7.41
N ARG A 59 -12.87 -16.53 8.65
CA ARG A 59 -13.65 -17.75 8.89
C ARG A 59 -15.13 -17.56 8.55
N LEU A 60 -15.71 -16.41 8.87
CA LEU A 60 -17.09 -16.06 8.57
C LEU A 60 -17.39 -16.13 7.07
N PHE A 61 -16.47 -15.66 6.22
CA PHE A 61 -16.65 -15.69 4.77
C PHE A 61 -16.44 -17.08 4.14
N ILE A 62 -15.77 -17.99 4.84
CA ILE A 62 -15.66 -19.39 4.43
C ILE A 62 -16.96 -20.13 4.78
N GLU A 63 -17.52 -19.86 5.96
CA GLU A 63 -18.72 -20.54 6.44
C GLU A 63 -20.03 -19.96 5.87
N TYR A 64 -20.04 -18.68 5.47
CA TYR A 64 -21.19 -17.98 4.87
C TYR A 64 -20.75 -17.20 3.61
N PRO A 65 -20.43 -17.91 2.50
CA PRO A 65 -20.01 -17.29 1.25
C PRO A 65 -21.09 -16.36 0.65
N GLU A 66 -22.37 -16.56 0.95
CA GLU A 66 -23.48 -15.70 0.51
C GLU A 66 -23.42 -14.27 1.06
N LEU A 67 -22.65 -14.03 2.13
CA LEU A 67 -22.37 -12.66 2.61
C LEU A 67 -21.47 -11.86 1.66
N LEU A 68 -20.80 -12.55 0.72
CA LEU A 68 -20.00 -11.95 -0.35
C LEU A 68 -20.77 -11.80 -1.67
N GLU A 69 -21.93 -12.45 -1.79
CA GLU A 69 -22.76 -12.36 -2.98
C GLU A 69 -23.44 -10.98 -3.06
N VAL A 70 -23.13 -10.28 -4.13
CA VAL A 70 -23.85 -9.07 -4.55
C VAL A 70 -25.32 -9.46 -4.72
N PRO A 71 -26.29 -8.69 -4.21
CA PRO A 71 -27.69 -9.03 -4.39
C PRO A 71 -27.97 -9.23 -5.88
N PRO A 72 -28.72 -10.27 -6.29
CA PRO A 72 -29.15 -10.39 -7.65
C PRO A 72 -29.88 -9.11 -8.04
N LYS A 73 -29.48 -8.57 -9.20
CA LYS A 73 -30.14 -7.47 -9.91
C LYS A 73 -31.66 -7.64 -9.75
N PRO A 74 -32.40 -6.65 -9.22
CA PRO A 74 -33.84 -6.80 -9.04
C PRO A 74 -34.44 -7.17 -10.40
N LYS A 75 -35.08 -8.35 -10.47
CA LYS A 75 -35.99 -8.65 -11.57
C LYS A 75 -37.05 -7.58 -11.56
N GLU A 76 -37.22 -6.96 -12.71
CA GLU A 76 -38.30 -6.03 -13.04
C GLU A 76 -39.62 -6.68 -12.61
N SER A 77 -40.12 -6.30 -11.44
CA SER A 77 -41.40 -6.74 -10.93
C SER A 77 -42.45 -5.78 -11.47
N GLU A 78 -43.43 -6.37 -12.14
CA GLU A 78 -44.64 -5.76 -12.65
C GLU A 78 -45.18 -4.64 -11.78
N GLU A 79 -45.67 -3.61 -12.47
CA GLU A 79 -46.31 -2.41 -12.00
C GLU A 79 -47.45 -2.71 -10.99
N VAL A 80 -47.13 -2.76 -9.70
CA VAL A 80 -48.17 -2.75 -8.65
C VAL A 80 -48.66 -1.32 -8.49
N LYS A 81 -49.90 -1.08 -8.93
CA LYS A 81 -50.65 0.17 -8.74
C LYS A 81 -50.53 0.65 -7.28
N PRO A 82 -50.18 1.93 -7.02
CA PRO A 82 -50.06 2.42 -5.66
C PRO A 82 -51.45 2.53 -4.99
N LEU A 83 -51.64 1.82 -3.87
CA LEU A 83 -52.66 2.18 -2.88
C LEU A 83 -52.29 3.53 -2.22
N PRO A 84 -53.26 4.40 -1.92
CA PRO A 84 -52.97 5.77 -1.50
C PRO A 84 -52.40 5.82 -0.08
N PRO A 85 -51.31 6.57 0.17
CA PRO A 85 -50.80 6.75 1.52
C PRO A 85 -51.65 7.77 2.30
N LYS A 86 -52.15 7.35 3.47
CA LYS A 86 -52.70 8.24 4.49
C LYS A 86 -51.64 9.28 4.91
N LYS A 87 -52.14 10.51 5.11
CA LYS A 87 -51.40 11.76 5.29
C LYS A 87 -50.53 11.76 6.54
N ALA A 88 -49.25 12.08 6.38
CA ALA A 88 -48.44 12.77 7.39
C ALA A 88 -47.50 13.74 6.66
N GLY A 89 -47.73 15.04 6.88
CA GLY A 89 -47.03 16.12 6.20
C GLY A 89 -45.59 16.26 6.70
N ARG A 90 -44.63 15.70 5.95
CA ARG A 90 -43.22 16.09 6.04
C ARG A 90 -42.65 16.15 4.62
N ASN A 91 -41.94 17.23 4.35
CA ASN A 91 -41.58 17.74 3.02
C ASN A 91 -40.85 16.68 2.15
N LYS A 92 -41.60 15.89 1.36
CA LYS A 92 -41.12 14.71 0.60
C LYS A 92 -39.93 15.02 -0.32
N LYS A 93 -39.85 16.24 -0.87
CA LYS A 93 -38.73 16.69 -1.72
C LYS A 93 -37.38 16.70 -0.98
N LYS A 94 -37.34 17.12 0.29
CA LYS A 94 -36.11 17.07 1.11
C LYS A 94 -35.71 15.64 1.46
N LEU A 95 -36.68 14.74 1.65
CA LEU A 95 -36.41 13.32 1.91
C LEU A 95 -35.79 12.63 0.68
N TYR A 96 -36.34 12.86 -0.51
CA TYR A 96 -35.76 12.32 -1.76
C TYR A 96 -34.37 12.90 -2.07
N LEU A 97 -34.13 14.18 -1.77
CA LEU A 97 -32.81 14.80 -1.91
C LEU A 97 -31.78 14.13 -0.97
N ILE A 98 -32.14 13.90 0.29
CA ILE A 98 -31.27 13.20 1.26
C ILE A 98 -30.99 11.76 0.80
N LEU A 99 -32.02 11.05 0.31
CA LEU A 99 -31.86 9.70 -0.23
C LEU A 99 -30.90 9.66 -1.44
N ALA A 100 -31.04 10.61 -2.36
CA ALA A 100 -30.18 10.72 -3.54
C ALA A 100 -28.71 11.00 -3.17
N ILE A 101 -28.47 11.85 -2.17
CA ILE A 101 -27.13 12.14 -1.64
C ILE A 101 -26.50 10.89 -1.00
N ILE A 102 -27.27 10.13 -0.22
CA ILE A 102 -26.79 8.87 0.39
C ILE A 102 -26.44 7.85 -0.69
N VAL A 103 -27.30 7.67 -1.69
CA VAL A 103 -27.05 6.75 -2.81
C VAL A 103 -25.80 7.17 -3.59
N ALA A 104 -25.63 8.46 -3.87
CA ALA A 104 -24.44 8.97 -4.54
C ALA A 104 -23.17 8.68 -3.73
N MET A 105 -23.17 8.94 -2.41
CA MET A 105 -22.01 8.63 -1.54
C MET A 105 -21.67 7.13 -1.54
N VAL A 106 -22.66 6.24 -1.52
CA VAL A 106 -22.42 4.78 -1.59
C VAL A 106 -21.79 4.39 -2.94
N ILE A 107 -22.29 4.94 -4.05
CA ILE A 107 -21.74 4.67 -5.39
C ILE A 107 -20.31 5.18 -5.50
N PHE A 108 -20.03 6.43 -5.09
CA PHE A 108 -18.67 6.98 -5.10
C PHE A 108 -17.71 6.19 -4.21
N GLY A 109 -18.18 5.76 -3.02
CA GLY A 109 -17.41 4.89 -2.12
C GLY A 109 -17.09 3.54 -2.76
N ALA A 110 -18.05 2.91 -3.44
CA ALA A 110 -17.84 1.64 -4.12
C ALA A 110 -16.84 1.75 -5.29
N ILE A 111 -16.92 2.83 -6.08
CA ILE A 111 -15.98 3.10 -7.18
C ILE A 111 -14.56 3.33 -6.64
N ALA A 112 -14.42 4.17 -5.61
CA ALA A 112 -13.13 4.44 -4.99
C ALA A 112 -12.51 3.16 -4.38
N TYR A 113 -13.34 2.35 -3.71
CA TYR A 113 -12.93 1.07 -3.14
C TYR A 113 -12.49 0.06 -4.20
N SER A 114 -13.26 -0.06 -5.29
CA SER A 114 -12.92 -0.92 -6.43
C SER A 114 -11.59 -0.50 -7.07
N LYS A 115 -11.39 0.80 -7.31
CA LYS A 115 -10.15 1.33 -7.87
C LYS A 115 -8.94 1.10 -6.94
N TYR A 116 -9.12 1.27 -5.64
CA TYR A 116 -8.09 0.97 -4.65
C TYR A 116 -7.71 -0.52 -4.68
N ASN A 117 -8.70 -1.41 -4.63
CA ASN A 117 -8.45 -2.85 -4.65
C ASN A 117 -7.81 -3.32 -5.95
N SER A 118 -8.20 -2.75 -7.09
CA SER A 118 -7.59 -3.04 -8.38
C SER A 118 -6.10 -2.70 -8.40
N LEU A 119 -5.73 -1.48 -8.01
CA LEU A 119 -4.33 -1.03 -7.95
C LEU A 119 -3.49 -1.84 -6.93
N ALA A 120 -4.08 -2.16 -5.78
CA ALA A 120 -3.42 -2.99 -4.78
C ALA A 120 -3.21 -4.43 -5.28
N SER A 121 -4.16 -5.00 -6.03
CA SER A 121 -4.02 -6.33 -6.64
C SER A 121 -2.94 -6.34 -7.71
N GLU A 122 -2.96 -5.35 -8.60
CA GLU A 122 -1.96 -5.18 -9.65
C GLU A 122 -0.54 -5.05 -9.08
N ALA A 123 -0.40 -4.26 -8.00
CA ALA A 123 0.87 -4.13 -7.29
C ALA A 123 1.37 -5.48 -6.72
N LYS A 124 0.47 -6.26 -6.09
CA LYS A 124 0.83 -7.59 -5.56
C LYS A 124 1.31 -8.53 -6.65
N GLU A 125 0.62 -8.55 -7.80
CA GLU A 125 1.03 -9.37 -8.94
C GLU A 125 2.37 -8.94 -9.52
N ALA A 126 2.59 -7.63 -9.69
CA ALA A 126 3.85 -7.10 -10.19
C ALA A 126 5.01 -7.43 -9.26
N VAL A 127 4.82 -7.33 -7.94
CA VAL A 127 5.84 -7.73 -6.95
C VAL A 127 6.07 -9.24 -7.00
N ARG A 128 5.02 -10.07 -7.08
CA ARG A 128 5.17 -11.53 -7.19
C ARG A 128 6.05 -11.94 -8.36
N LYS A 129 5.94 -11.27 -9.52
CA LYS A 129 6.72 -11.58 -10.72
C LYS A 129 8.23 -11.37 -10.55
N ILE A 130 8.67 -10.56 -9.59
CA ILE A 130 10.09 -10.28 -9.35
C ILE A 130 10.66 -11.00 -8.12
N LEU A 131 9.83 -11.77 -7.40
CA LEU A 131 10.27 -12.56 -6.26
C LEU A 131 10.72 -13.96 -6.69
N LEU A 132 11.72 -14.51 -6.00
CA LEU A 132 12.21 -15.87 -6.27
C LEU A 132 11.14 -16.95 -6.04
N ARG A 133 10.32 -16.80 -4.99
CA ARG A 133 9.22 -17.71 -4.65
C ARG A 133 7.90 -16.94 -4.55
N PRO A 134 7.23 -16.66 -5.69
CA PRO A 134 6.04 -15.81 -5.76
C PRO A 134 4.90 -16.24 -4.81
N GLU A 135 4.68 -17.55 -4.70
CA GLU A 135 3.60 -18.14 -3.89
C GLU A 135 3.80 -17.97 -2.38
N SER A 136 5.03 -17.68 -1.94
CA SER A 136 5.33 -17.45 -0.53
C SER A 136 5.08 -16.01 -0.08
N ALA A 137 4.74 -15.12 -1.01
CA ALA A 137 4.65 -13.69 -0.77
C ALA A 137 3.43 -13.33 0.09
N THR A 138 3.69 -12.73 1.25
CA THR A 138 2.68 -12.12 2.11
C THR A 138 2.86 -10.61 2.13
N PHE A 139 1.77 -9.87 1.90
CA PHE A 139 1.78 -8.42 1.74
C PHE A 139 1.13 -7.71 2.93
N TYR A 140 1.70 -6.56 3.29
CA TYR A 140 1.27 -5.76 4.44
C TYR A 140 1.30 -4.27 4.10
N ASP A 141 0.57 -3.48 4.89
CA ASP A 141 0.69 -2.01 4.93
C ASP A 141 0.58 -1.34 3.54
N ILE A 142 -0.25 -1.89 2.64
CA ILE A 142 -0.39 -1.39 1.26
C ILE A 142 -1.12 -0.04 1.27
N ARG A 143 -0.49 0.98 0.70
CA ARG A 143 -1.00 2.34 0.61
C ARG A 143 -0.82 2.87 -0.80
N ILE A 144 -1.79 3.68 -1.22
CA ILE A 144 -1.71 4.41 -2.48
C ILE A 144 -1.14 5.80 -2.16
N HIS A 145 -0.06 6.14 -2.84
CA HIS A 145 0.62 7.43 -2.73
C HIS A 145 0.39 8.22 -4.02
N PHE A 146 0.04 9.49 -3.91
CA PHE A 146 -0.01 10.40 -5.04
C PHE A 146 1.19 11.33 -4.95
N ASN A 147 2.08 11.27 -5.94
CA ASN A 147 3.21 12.18 -6.00
C ASN A 147 2.75 13.51 -6.59
N THR A 148 2.85 14.59 -5.81
CA THR A 148 2.34 15.91 -6.17
C THR A 148 3.18 16.60 -7.23
N ASN A 149 4.47 16.27 -7.33
CA ASN A 149 5.40 16.89 -8.25
C ASN A 149 5.19 16.40 -9.69
N ASN A 150 4.91 15.10 -9.87
CA ASN A 150 4.69 14.51 -11.20
C ASN A 150 3.22 14.15 -11.49
N LYS A 151 2.31 14.34 -10.52
CA LYS A 151 0.88 14.02 -10.61
C LYS A 151 0.59 12.55 -10.92
N LYS A 152 1.45 11.63 -10.50
CA LYS A 152 1.30 10.18 -10.71
C LYS A 152 0.99 9.44 -9.41
N ILE A 153 0.30 8.32 -9.58
CA ILE A 153 -0.01 7.40 -8.48
C ILE A 153 1.10 6.35 -8.38
N TYR A 154 1.41 5.96 -7.15
CA TYR A 154 2.29 4.88 -6.77
C TYR A 154 1.60 4.03 -5.70
N VAL A 155 1.96 2.76 -5.61
CA VAL A 155 1.48 1.87 -4.54
C VAL A 155 2.70 1.42 -3.74
N CYS A 156 2.73 1.77 -2.46
CA CYS A 156 3.78 1.39 -1.54
C CYS A 156 3.25 0.38 -0.54
N GLY A 157 4.08 -0.55 -0.11
CA GLY A 157 3.69 -1.50 0.93
C GLY A 157 4.88 -2.29 1.42
N LYS A 158 4.60 -3.36 2.15
CA LYS A 158 5.62 -4.29 2.62
C LYS A 158 5.34 -5.70 2.13
N VAL A 159 6.38 -6.46 1.90
CA VAL A 159 6.32 -7.86 1.47
C VAL A 159 7.28 -8.71 2.30
N VAL A 160 6.85 -9.93 2.61
CA VAL A 160 7.68 -10.99 3.17
C VAL A 160 7.60 -12.17 2.20
N ALA A 161 8.74 -12.69 1.76
CA ALA A 161 8.80 -13.82 0.85
C ALA A 161 10.00 -14.73 1.18
N LYS A 162 9.92 -16.00 0.77
CA LYS A 162 11.03 -16.94 0.88
C LYS A 162 12.10 -16.58 -0.15
N VAL A 163 13.35 -16.53 0.31
CA VAL A 163 14.53 -16.26 -0.53
C VAL A 163 15.38 -17.49 -0.79
N LEU A 164 15.33 -18.49 0.10
CA LEU A 164 15.93 -19.81 -0.04
C LEU A 164 15.07 -20.82 0.73
N ASP A 165 15.34 -22.11 0.57
CA ASP A 165 14.57 -23.15 1.26
C ASP A 165 14.75 -23.00 2.78
N GLY A 166 13.67 -22.60 3.46
CA GLY A 166 13.63 -22.36 4.90
C GLY A 166 13.88 -20.92 5.35
N TYR A 167 14.32 -20.00 4.47
CA TYR A 167 14.70 -18.63 4.84
C TYR A 167 13.82 -17.57 4.18
N TYR A 168 13.44 -16.54 4.94
CA TYR A 168 12.64 -15.40 4.49
C TYR A 168 13.48 -14.12 4.42
N SER A 169 13.20 -13.24 3.45
CA SER A 169 13.87 -11.93 3.29
C SER A 169 13.66 -10.94 4.44
N GLY A 170 12.83 -11.30 5.43
CA GLY A 170 12.27 -10.35 6.37
C GLY A 170 11.22 -9.45 5.72
N LYS A 171 10.71 -8.48 6.47
CA LYS A 171 9.68 -7.53 6.00
C LYS A 171 10.35 -6.41 5.20
N GLU A 172 10.30 -6.50 3.87
CA GLU A 172 10.90 -5.53 2.95
C GLU A 172 9.86 -4.58 2.38
N THR A 173 10.27 -3.37 2.00
CA THR A 173 9.37 -2.40 1.38
C THR A 173 9.28 -2.68 -0.12
N PHE A 174 8.12 -2.47 -0.73
CA PHE A 174 8.00 -2.45 -2.19
C PHE A 174 7.35 -1.16 -2.67
N VAL A 175 7.67 -0.79 -3.91
CA VAL A 175 7.03 0.29 -4.66
C VAL A 175 6.54 -0.27 -5.97
N TYR A 176 5.31 0.07 -6.33
CA TYR A 176 4.73 -0.20 -7.63
C TYR A 176 4.34 1.11 -8.32
N ALA A 177 4.71 1.24 -9.58
CA ALA A 177 4.41 2.37 -10.44
C ALA A 177 3.43 1.94 -11.55
N PRO A 178 2.11 2.10 -11.37
CA PRO A 178 1.09 1.61 -12.31
C PRO A 178 1.26 2.12 -13.74
N HIS A 179 1.68 3.38 -13.89
CA HIS A 179 1.83 4.05 -15.19
C HIS A 179 2.93 3.44 -16.09
N ILE A 180 3.87 2.69 -15.51
CA ILE A 180 4.91 1.93 -16.25
C ILE A 180 4.89 0.42 -15.92
N LYS A 181 3.91 -0.02 -15.13
CA LYS A 181 3.75 -1.40 -14.65
C LYS A 181 5.00 -2.03 -14.03
N GLN A 182 5.79 -1.21 -13.32
CA GLN A 182 7.05 -1.65 -12.72
C GLN A 182 6.94 -1.74 -11.20
N ALA A 183 7.41 -2.85 -10.64
CA ALA A 183 7.60 -3.04 -9.21
C ALA A 183 9.10 -3.04 -8.86
N VAL A 184 9.42 -2.55 -7.67
CA VAL A 184 10.76 -2.61 -7.07
C VAL A 184 10.60 -3.04 -5.63
N VAL A 185 11.35 -4.07 -5.22
CA VAL A 185 11.52 -4.42 -3.81
C VAL A 185 12.77 -3.71 -3.30
N ILE A 186 12.62 -3.00 -2.20
CA ILE A 186 13.68 -2.26 -1.53
C ILE A 186 14.20 -3.14 -0.41
N HIS A 187 15.37 -3.72 -0.66
CA HIS A 187 16.03 -4.56 0.31
C HIS A 187 16.47 -3.75 1.53
N LYS A 188 16.52 -4.38 2.71
CA LYS A 188 17.04 -3.69 3.91
C LYS A 188 18.55 -3.47 3.85
N LYS A 189 19.26 -4.43 3.24
CA LYS A 189 20.70 -4.36 3.04
C LYS A 189 20.99 -3.59 1.76
N LYS A 190 22.06 -2.80 1.80
CA LYS A 190 22.58 -2.11 0.63
C LYS A 190 22.89 -3.13 -0.48
N PRO A 191 22.36 -2.94 -1.70
CA PRO A 191 22.70 -3.79 -2.85
C PRO A 191 24.19 -3.71 -3.18
N TRP A 192 24.74 -4.79 -3.70
CA TRP A 192 26.15 -4.83 -4.12
C TRP A 192 26.39 -4.00 -5.39
N PHE A 193 25.42 -3.99 -6.30
CA PHE A 193 25.48 -3.20 -7.53
C PHE A 193 24.87 -1.81 -7.33
N LEU A 194 25.65 -0.77 -7.69
CA LEU A 194 25.23 0.63 -7.63
C LEU A 194 23.91 0.89 -8.39
N GLN A 195 23.70 0.21 -9.52
CA GLN A 195 22.46 0.36 -10.30
C GLN A 195 21.22 -0.07 -9.50
N ASP A 196 21.32 -1.13 -8.70
CA ASP A 196 20.21 -1.62 -7.87
C ASP A 196 19.97 -0.70 -6.66
N GLU A 197 21.05 -0.15 -6.08
CA GLU A 197 20.97 0.89 -5.05
C GLU A 197 20.23 2.13 -5.57
N LEU A 198 20.66 2.67 -6.71
CA LEU A 198 20.06 3.86 -7.32
C LEU A 198 18.60 3.59 -7.72
N LYS A 199 18.32 2.45 -8.36
CA LYS A 199 16.95 2.06 -8.75
C LYS A 199 16.02 1.98 -7.53
N SER A 200 16.47 1.33 -6.45
CA SER A 200 15.70 1.20 -5.21
C SER A 200 15.47 2.56 -4.55
N SER A 201 16.53 3.36 -4.45
CA SER A 201 16.50 4.68 -3.81
C SER A 201 15.57 5.65 -4.55
N ILE A 202 15.68 5.72 -5.87
CA ILE A 202 14.86 6.57 -6.72
C ILE A 202 13.39 6.14 -6.69
N ALA A 203 13.12 4.84 -6.82
CA ALA A 203 11.76 4.32 -6.74
C ALA A 203 11.10 4.65 -5.40
N TYR A 204 11.83 4.49 -4.28
CA TYR A 204 11.33 4.80 -2.95
C TYR A 204 11.07 6.30 -2.74
N LYS A 205 12.06 7.13 -3.06
CA LYS A 205 11.98 8.59 -2.90
C LYS A 205 10.81 9.18 -3.68
N ILE A 206 10.70 8.82 -4.97
CA ILE A 206 9.60 9.29 -5.81
C ILE A 206 8.27 8.69 -5.36
N GLY A 207 8.21 7.36 -5.19
CA GLY A 207 6.94 6.65 -5.02
C GLY A 207 6.33 6.80 -3.63
N CYS A 208 7.16 6.75 -2.57
CA CYS A 208 6.70 6.68 -1.20
C CYS A 208 7.00 7.94 -0.37
N LEU A 209 8.06 8.69 -0.72
CA LEU A 209 8.45 9.91 0.01
C LEU A 209 8.01 11.21 -0.67
N ASN A 210 7.39 11.14 -1.85
CA ASN A 210 6.90 12.29 -2.61
C ASN A 210 8.01 13.25 -3.10
N ASP A 211 9.22 12.75 -3.31
CA ASP A 211 10.30 13.56 -3.90
C ASP A 211 9.98 13.96 -5.34
N ASP A 212 10.52 15.10 -5.77
CA ASP A 212 10.39 15.59 -7.14
C ASP A 212 11.27 14.78 -8.10
N PRO A 213 10.69 14.03 -9.08
CA PRO A 213 11.47 13.28 -10.05
C PRO A 213 12.38 14.15 -10.93
N ALA A 214 11.98 15.40 -11.22
CA ALA A 214 12.79 16.27 -12.06
C ALA A 214 14.05 16.72 -11.30
N LYS A 215 13.90 17.12 -10.04
CA LYS A 215 15.04 17.41 -9.15
C LYS A 215 15.95 16.20 -8.99
N LEU A 216 15.38 15.03 -8.69
CA LEU A 216 16.15 13.80 -8.47
C LEU A 216 16.85 13.34 -9.76
N GLY A 217 16.22 13.51 -10.93
CA GLY A 217 16.82 13.24 -12.22
C GLY A 217 18.03 14.14 -12.52
N LYS A 218 17.98 15.42 -12.15
CA LYS A 218 19.14 16.33 -12.27
C LYS A 218 20.28 15.90 -11.35
N GLN A 219 19.97 15.54 -10.09
CA GLN A 219 20.98 15.04 -9.15
C GLN A 219 21.64 13.76 -9.67
N LEU A 220 20.85 12.83 -10.20
CA LEU A 220 21.36 11.61 -10.81
C LEU A 220 22.25 11.89 -12.02
N SER A 221 21.86 12.80 -12.91
CA SER A 221 22.69 13.16 -14.07
C SER A 221 24.04 13.70 -13.63
N LEU A 222 24.06 14.64 -12.68
CA LEU A 222 25.29 15.23 -12.16
C LEU A 222 26.20 14.18 -11.52
N PHE A 223 25.62 13.29 -10.71
CA PHE A 223 26.33 12.14 -10.14
C PHE A 223 26.96 11.26 -11.22
N MET A 224 26.22 10.92 -12.27
CA MET A 224 26.72 10.06 -13.34
C MET A 224 27.85 10.73 -14.13
N ASP A 225 27.75 12.04 -14.37
CA ASP A 225 28.79 12.82 -15.05
C ASP A 225 30.10 12.82 -14.24
N HIS A 226 30.03 13.12 -12.94
CA HIS A 226 31.21 13.10 -12.06
C HIS A 226 31.76 11.70 -11.82
N ALA A 227 30.90 10.67 -11.71
CA ALA A 227 31.34 9.28 -11.58
C ALA A 227 32.06 8.80 -12.84
N HIS A 228 31.60 9.23 -14.02
CA HIS A 228 32.25 8.92 -15.29
C HIS A 228 33.60 9.65 -15.41
N GLU A 229 33.68 10.94 -15.05
CA GLU A 229 34.95 11.68 -14.98
C GLU A 229 35.94 11.01 -14.03
N TYR A 230 35.51 10.67 -12.81
CA TYR A 230 36.33 9.97 -11.84
C TYR A 230 36.87 8.63 -12.38
N GLY A 231 36.00 7.84 -13.01
CA GLY A 231 36.40 6.58 -13.64
C GLY A 231 37.44 6.78 -14.75
N ALA A 232 37.22 7.74 -15.64
CA ALA A 232 38.14 8.06 -16.73
C ALA A 232 39.52 8.53 -16.21
N LEU A 233 39.54 9.41 -15.21
CA LEU A 233 40.78 9.90 -14.61
C LEU A 233 41.52 8.79 -13.86
N LYS A 234 40.80 7.88 -13.19
CA LYS A 234 41.41 6.74 -12.50
C LYS A 234 42.08 5.77 -13.47
N TRP A 235 41.54 5.63 -14.68
CA TRP A 235 42.22 4.90 -15.75
C TRP A 235 43.50 5.59 -16.22
N LEU A 236 43.51 6.93 -16.31
CA LEU A 236 44.70 7.71 -16.68
C LEU A 236 45.80 7.66 -15.62
N GLU A 237 45.44 7.56 -14.33
CA GLU A 237 46.37 7.41 -13.19
C GLU A 237 47.35 6.25 -13.38
N PHE A 238 46.91 5.17 -14.03
CA PHE A 238 47.76 4.01 -14.35
C PHE A 238 48.76 4.23 -15.50
N SER A 239 48.67 5.35 -16.22
CA SER A 239 49.43 5.62 -17.46
C SER A 239 50.28 6.89 -17.44
N ALA A 240 50.10 7.74 -16.42
CA ALA A 240 50.88 8.97 -16.29
C ALA A 240 52.31 8.67 -15.82
N SER A 241 53.30 9.30 -16.47
CA SER A 241 54.73 9.12 -16.18
C SER A 241 55.42 10.37 -15.62
N ASP A 242 54.79 11.55 -15.78
CA ASP A 242 55.30 12.82 -15.25
C ASP A 242 54.79 13.07 -13.81
N LYS A 243 55.70 13.43 -12.89
CA LYS A 243 55.37 13.59 -11.46
C LYS A 243 54.48 14.80 -11.16
N VAL A 244 54.56 15.87 -11.95
CA VAL A 244 53.75 17.08 -11.72
C VAL A 244 52.33 16.86 -12.23
N GLU A 245 52.19 16.21 -13.39
CA GLU A 245 50.89 15.79 -13.90
C GLU A 245 50.22 14.72 -13.00
N GLN A 246 51.01 13.79 -12.44
CA GLN A 246 50.52 12.84 -11.44
C GLN A 246 49.94 13.56 -10.20
N ALA A 247 50.67 14.51 -9.63
CA ALA A 247 50.20 15.22 -8.43
C ALA A 247 48.91 16.04 -8.67
N LYS A 248 48.75 16.62 -9.86
CA LYS A 248 47.50 17.31 -10.25
C LYS A 248 46.34 16.32 -10.40
N LEU A 249 46.61 15.17 -11.05
CA LEU A 249 45.64 14.11 -11.24
C LEU A 249 45.16 13.53 -9.90
N ASP A 250 46.09 13.21 -9.00
CA ASP A 250 45.80 12.70 -7.66
C ASP A 250 44.91 13.67 -6.88
N LYS A 251 45.23 14.97 -6.93
CA LYS A 251 44.41 16.01 -6.29
C LYS A 251 42.99 16.03 -6.84
N ARG A 252 42.83 16.01 -8.18
CA ARG A 252 41.51 16.01 -8.82
C ARG A 252 40.72 14.74 -8.50
N LEU A 253 41.38 13.58 -8.42
CA LEU A 253 40.75 12.31 -8.04
C LEU A 253 40.22 12.34 -6.60
N VAL A 254 40.95 12.94 -5.64
CA VAL A 254 40.48 13.11 -4.25
C VAL A 254 39.27 14.04 -4.19
N GLU A 255 39.31 15.17 -4.91
CA GLU A 255 38.18 16.11 -5.00
C GLU A 255 36.94 15.42 -5.60
N LEU A 256 37.07 14.78 -6.75
CA LEU A 256 35.97 14.08 -7.42
C LEU A 256 35.41 12.94 -6.60
N LYS A 257 36.26 12.16 -5.93
CA LYS A 257 35.80 11.09 -5.03
C LYS A 257 34.88 11.64 -3.96
N THR A 258 35.27 12.76 -3.34
CA THR A 258 34.47 13.42 -2.29
C THR A 258 33.13 13.91 -2.84
N ILE A 259 33.12 14.49 -4.05
CA ILE A 259 31.91 14.96 -4.74
C ILE A 259 30.97 13.78 -5.03
N VAL A 260 31.49 12.72 -5.65
CA VAL A 260 30.73 11.52 -6.03
C VAL A 260 30.13 10.84 -4.81
N GLU A 261 30.88 10.72 -3.71
CA GLU A 261 30.38 10.14 -2.46
C GLU A 261 29.24 10.97 -1.85
N ALA A 262 29.37 12.30 -1.83
CA ALA A 262 28.34 13.20 -1.32
C ALA A 262 27.07 13.19 -2.19
N GLU A 263 27.23 13.18 -3.51
CA GLU A 263 26.11 13.13 -4.47
C GLU A 263 25.39 11.78 -4.40
N LEU A 264 26.11 10.66 -4.30
CA LEU A 264 25.52 9.35 -4.07
C LEU A 264 24.74 9.31 -2.76
N GLN A 265 25.30 9.86 -1.67
CA GLN A 265 24.61 9.91 -0.39
C GLN A 265 23.32 10.72 -0.45
N ALA A 266 23.29 11.81 -1.23
CA ALA A 266 22.07 12.60 -1.43
C ALA A 266 20.97 11.83 -2.21
N ILE A 267 21.35 10.91 -3.10
CA ILE A 267 20.41 10.10 -3.89
C ILE A 267 20.02 8.82 -3.16
N SER A 268 20.96 8.18 -2.48
CA SER A 268 20.75 6.89 -1.82
C SER A 268 19.77 6.99 -0.64
N ILE A 269 19.12 5.89 -0.34
CA ILE A 269 18.32 5.68 0.89
C ILE A 269 19.06 4.76 1.87
N TYR A 270 20.20 4.22 1.47
CA TYR A 270 21.05 3.41 2.31
C TYR A 270 22.07 4.33 2.97
N GLU A 271 22.24 4.18 4.28
CA GLU A 271 23.39 4.77 4.94
C GLU A 271 24.66 4.22 4.29
N GLN A 272 25.74 5.02 4.30
CA GLN A 272 27.06 4.49 3.99
C GLN A 272 27.35 3.45 5.07
N SER A 273 27.03 2.18 4.82
CA SER A 273 27.47 1.10 5.69
C SER A 273 28.99 1.18 5.67
N ASP A 274 29.55 1.49 6.83
CA ASP A 274 30.95 1.67 7.05
C ASP A 274 31.79 0.59 6.35
N LYS A 275 32.97 1.04 5.93
CA LYS A 275 34.16 0.24 5.67
C LYS A 275 34.16 -1.05 6.52
N GLU A 276 33.85 -2.19 5.90
CA GLU A 276 34.37 -3.50 6.33
C GLU A 276 35.41 -3.94 5.31
#